data_AF-A0A559JBB9-F1
#
_entry.id   AF-A0A559JBB9-F1
#
_cell.length_a   1.000
_cell.length_b   1.000
_cell.length_c   1.000
_cell.angle_alpha   90.00
_cell.angle_beta   90.00
_cell.angle_gamma   90.00
#
_symmetry.space_group_name_H-M   'P 1'
#
loop_
_entity.id
_entity.type
_entity.pdbx_description
1 polymer ?
#
loop_
_entity_poly.entity_id
_entity_poly.type
_entity_poly.pdbx_seq_one_letter_code
_entity_poly.pdbx_strand_id
1 'polypeptide(L)'
;MSTTFTWLTFVTFPLNREEIYTVFKENHPLAAKSVIQAGDLMGQPLIISKADCKPPVMDWFEQAGKQPQIKYVLNNYLTILNMVQEGLGIGIMSELSTMNLPTT
;
A
#
# COMPACT_ATOMS: atom_id res chain seq x y z
N MET A 1 -2.84 -28.47 -4.33
CA MET A 1 -2.88 -28.80 -5.77
C MET A 1 -2.50 -27.53 -6.53
N SER A 2 -1.31 -27.51 -7.13
CA SER A 2 -0.75 -26.35 -7.83
C SER A 2 -1.13 -26.40 -9.31
N THR A 3 -1.91 -25.41 -9.75
CA THR A 3 -2.31 -25.27 -11.15
C THR A 3 -1.24 -24.45 -11.88
N THR A 4 -0.56 -25.06 -12.84
CA THR A 4 0.43 -24.42 -13.71
C THR A 4 -0.28 -23.73 -14.88
N PHE A 5 0.03 -22.46 -15.13
CA PHE A 5 -0.49 -21.71 -16.29
C PHE A 5 0.67 -21.33 -17.20
N THR A 6 0.62 -21.70 -18.48
CA THR A 6 1.77 -21.62 -19.41
C THR A 6 1.60 -20.49 -20.42
N TRP A 7 2.41 -19.44 -20.30
CA TRP A 7 2.58 -18.41 -21.34
C TRP A 7 4.02 -18.50 -21.87
N LEU A 8 4.16 -19.00 -23.11
CA LEU A 8 5.32 -19.22 -23.99
C LEU A 8 6.79 -19.43 -23.51
N THR A 9 7.24 -19.18 -22.28
CA THR A 9 8.57 -19.62 -21.77
C THR A 9 8.80 -19.46 -20.26
N PHE A 10 7.84 -18.95 -19.49
CA PHE A 10 8.04 -18.68 -18.07
C PHE A 10 7.20 -19.60 -17.18
N VAL A 11 7.80 -20.08 -16.10
CA VAL A 11 7.13 -20.80 -15.02
C VAL A 11 7.30 -19.97 -13.75
N THR A 12 6.20 -19.68 -13.07
CA THR A 12 6.20 -18.95 -11.80
C THR A 12 5.75 -19.87 -10.67
N PHE A 13 6.32 -19.67 -9.49
CA PHE A 13 5.92 -20.32 -8.25
C PHE A 13 5.66 -19.24 -7.20
N PRO A 14 4.60 -19.36 -6.38
CA PRO A 14 4.36 -18.38 -5.33
C PRO A 14 5.45 -18.47 -4.27
N LEU A 15 6.05 -17.33 -3.93
CA LEU A 15 7.06 -17.25 -2.86
C LEU A 15 6.44 -16.82 -1.53
N ASN A 16 5.56 -15.82 -1.57
CA ASN A 16 4.85 -15.30 -0.40
C ASN A 16 3.50 -14.67 -0.79
N ARG A 17 2.57 -14.58 0.15
CA ARG A 17 1.43 -13.65 0.08
C ARG A 17 1.65 -12.58 1.13
N GLU A 18 1.64 -11.33 0.73
CA GLU A 18 1.78 -10.18 1.62
C GLU A 18 0.52 -9.33 1.59
N GLU A 19 0.22 -8.68 2.72
CA GLU A 19 -0.84 -7.70 2.80
C GLU A 19 -0.32 -6.30 2.40
N ILE A 20 -1.25 -5.43 1.98
CA ILE A 20 -0.97 -4.02 1.74
C ILE A 20 -1.57 -3.22 2.89
N TYR A 21 -0.73 -2.47 3.59
CA TYR A 21 -1.12 -1.67 4.73
C TYR A 21 -1.24 -0.20 4.39
N THR A 22 -2.16 0.44 5.10
CA THR A 22 -2.22 1.89 5.21
C THR A 22 -1.46 2.33 6.46
N VAL A 23 -0.57 3.31 6.33
CA VAL A 23 0.24 3.84 7.42
C VAL A 23 -0.20 5.25 7.75
N PHE A 24 -0.48 5.47 9.03
CA PHE A 24 -0.96 6.73 9.58
C PHE A 24 -0.05 7.21 10.70
N LYS A 25 -0.20 8.49 11.06
CA LYS A 25 0.21 8.97 12.38
C LYS A 25 -0.72 8.37 13.44
N GLU A 26 -0.20 8.07 14.63
CA GLU A 26 -0.94 7.38 15.71
C GLU A 26 -2.30 8.03 16.05
N ASN A 27 -2.35 9.36 16.05
CA ASN A 27 -3.57 10.12 16.38
C ASN A 27 -4.49 10.35 15.17
N HIS A 28 -4.30 9.64 14.06
CA HIS A 28 -5.15 9.78 12.88
C HIS A 28 -6.55 9.20 13.13
N PRO A 29 -7.65 9.84 12.73
CA PRO A 29 -9.01 9.34 12.99
C PRO A 29 -9.28 7.92 12.48
N LEU A 30 -8.63 7.53 11.38
CA LEU A 30 -8.75 6.18 10.81
C LEU A 30 -7.91 5.12 11.52
N ALA A 31 -6.99 5.50 12.42
CA ALA A 31 -6.14 4.55 13.15
C ALA A 31 -6.94 3.63 14.09
N ALA A 32 -8.17 4.00 14.44
CA ALA A 32 -9.07 3.16 15.24
C ALA A 32 -9.80 2.07 14.42
N LYS A 33 -9.69 2.07 13.08
CA LYS A 33 -10.37 1.09 12.23
C LYS A 33 -9.54 -0.18 12.12
N SER A 34 -10.22 -1.33 12.21
CA SER A 34 -9.59 -2.64 11.97
C SER A 34 -9.33 -2.91 10.48
N VAL A 35 -10.12 -2.33 9.59
CA VAL A 35 -9.99 -2.48 8.13
C VAL A 35 -10.28 -1.14 7.45
N ILE A 36 -9.41 -0.75 6.52
CA ILE A 36 -9.57 0.43 5.69
C ILE A 36 -10.29 0.06 4.39
N GLN A 37 -11.33 0.82 4.06
CA GLN A 37 -12.06 0.72 2.80
C GLN A 37 -11.55 1.80 1.84
N ALA A 38 -11.68 1.57 0.53
CA ALA A 38 -11.26 2.55 -0.48
C ALA A 38 -11.93 3.93 -0.27
N GLY A 39 -13.20 3.94 0.17
CA GLY A 39 -13.93 5.16 0.47
C GLY A 39 -13.35 5.99 1.63
N ASP A 40 -12.70 5.34 2.60
CA ASP A 40 -12.11 6.04 3.75
C ASP A 40 -10.95 6.96 3.35
N LEU A 41 -10.28 6.64 2.24
CA LEU A 41 -9.09 7.33 1.76
C LEU A 41 -9.41 8.47 0.79
N MET A 42 -10.69 8.68 0.46
CA MET A 42 -11.11 9.72 -0.47
C MET A 42 -10.91 11.12 0.10
N GLY A 43 -10.43 12.04 -0.73
CA GLY A 43 -10.10 13.41 -0.32
C GLY A 43 -8.83 13.56 0.50
N GLN A 44 -8.09 12.47 0.73
CA GLN A 44 -6.83 12.48 1.48
C GLN A 44 -5.64 12.30 0.53
N PRO A 45 -4.52 13.00 0.76
CA PRO A 45 -3.33 12.85 -0.07
C PRO A 45 -2.64 11.52 0.22
N LEU A 46 -2.45 10.69 -0.81
CA LEU A 46 -1.83 9.37 -0.69
C LEU A 46 -0.37 9.37 -1.17
N ILE A 47 0.46 8.61 -0.46
CA ILE A 47 1.87 8.37 -0.72
C ILE A 47 2.04 6.86 -0.94
N ILE A 48 2.31 6.46 -2.18
CA ILE A 48 2.35 5.04 -2.58
C ILE A 48 3.80 4.55 -2.74
N SER A 49 4.10 3.37 -2.21
CA SER A 49 5.35 2.65 -2.54
C SER A 49 5.33 2.18 -4.00
N LYS A 50 6.31 2.58 -4.79
CA LYS A 50 6.34 2.37 -6.23
C LYS A 50 6.70 0.93 -6.64
N ALA A 51 7.48 0.21 -5.83
CA ALA A 51 8.18 -0.99 -6.27
C ALA A 51 7.28 -2.21 -6.52
N ASP A 52 6.08 -2.24 -5.94
CA ASP A 52 5.30 -3.47 -5.79
C ASP A 52 3.80 -3.21 -5.57
N CYS A 53 3.42 -2.15 -4.84
CA CYS A 53 2.02 -1.97 -4.44
C CYS A 53 1.19 -1.09 -5.38
N LYS A 54 1.79 -0.30 -6.28
CA LYS A 54 0.99 0.65 -7.10
C LYS A 54 -0.07 -0.03 -7.97
N PRO A 55 0.25 -1.02 -8.84
CA PRO A 55 -0.78 -1.67 -9.66
C PRO A 55 -1.94 -2.26 -8.85
N PRO A 56 -1.72 -3.13 -7.83
CA PRO A 56 -2.83 -3.73 -7.08
C PRO A 56 -3.64 -2.69 -6.29
N VAL A 57 -3.00 -1.61 -5.79
CA VAL A 57 -3.71 -0.52 -5.10
C VAL A 57 -4.60 0.26 -6.06
N MET A 58 -4.14 0.55 -7.28
CA MET A 58 -4.96 1.26 -8.27
C MET A 58 -6.14 0.40 -8.72
N ASP A 59 -5.93 -0.89 -8.98
CA ASP A 59 -6.99 -1.83 -9.35
C ASP A 59 -8.04 -1.94 -8.24
N TRP A 60 -7.61 -1.97 -6.97
CA TRP A 60 -8.50 -1.98 -5.82
C TRP A 60 -9.39 -0.72 -5.73
N PHE A 61 -8.82 0.47 -5.98
CA PHE A 61 -9.61 1.70 -6.05
C PHE A 61 -10.60 1.70 -7.22
N GLU A 62 -10.17 1.22 -8.38
CA GLU A 62 -11.02 1.14 -9.58
C GLU A 62 -12.21 0.20 -9.36
N GLN A 63 -11.98 -0.99 -8.78
CA GLN A 63 -13.04 -1.94 -8.43
C GLN A 63 -14.05 -1.35 -7.44
N ALA A 64 -13.62 -0.43 -6.57
CA ALA A 64 -14.49 0.30 -5.66
C ALA A 64 -15.18 1.53 -6.28
N GLY A 65 -14.94 1.82 -7.57
CA GLY A 65 -15.45 3.00 -8.26
C GLY A 65 -14.91 4.31 -7.69
N LYS A 66 -13.66 4.30 -7.20
CA LYS A 66 -13.01 5.43 -6.53
C LYS A 66 -11.81 5.94 -7.31
N GLN A 67 -11.58 7.25 -7.21
CA GLN A 67 -10.40 7.92 -7.79
C GLN A 67 -9.63 8.61 -6.66
N PRO A 68 -8.56 7.99 -6.14
CA PRO A 68 -7.80 8.55 -5.02
C PRO A 68 -6.91 9.72 -5.45
N GLN A 69 -6.57 10.59 -4.49
CA GLN A 69 -5.58 11.65 -4.70
C GLN A 69 -4.16 11.12 -4.48
N ILE A 70 -3.53 10.59 -5.53
CA ILE A 70 -2.13 10.16 -5.46
C ILE A 70 -1.23 11.38 -5.51
N LYS A 71 -0.64 11.76 -4.37
CA LYS A 71 0.25 12.93 -4.26
C LYS A 71 1.70 12.58 -4.54
N TYR A 72 2.13 11.40 -4.09
CA TYR A 72 3.51 10.94 -4.25
C TYR A 72 3.58 9.44 -4.56
N VAL A 73 4.60 9.06 -5.33
CA VAL A 73 4.94 7.66 -5.65
C VAL A 73 6.44 7.50 -5.47
N LEU A 74 6.88 6.73 -4.46
CA LEU A 74 8.27 6.70 -3.99
C LEU A 74 8.80 5.27 -3.86
N ASN A 75 10.10 5.07 -4.03
CA ASN A 75 10.73 3.73 -3.89
C ASN A 75 11.21 3.43 -2.46
N ASN A 76 11.42 4.44 -1.63
CA ASN A 76 12.04 4.30 -0.32
C ASN A 76 10.99 4.37 0.79
N TYR A 77 10.76 3.25 1.49
CA TYR A 77 9.79 3.17 2.57
C TYR A 77 10.09 4.17 3.70
N LEU A 78 11.36 4.40 4.05
CA LEU A 78 11.74 5.33 5.11
C LEU A 78 11.34 6.77 4.76
N THR A 79 11.45 7.15 3.48
CA THR A 79 10.97 8.45 3.02
C THR A 79 9.45 8.55 3.17
N ILE A 80 8.71 7.49 2.84
CA ILE A 80 7.25 7.46 3.01
C ILE A 80 6.89 7.64 4.49
N LEU A 81 7.55 6.91 5.39
CA LEU A 81 7.31 7.01 6.84
C LEU A 81 7.58 8.42 7.38
N ASN A 82 8.70 9.04 7.00
CA ASN A 82 9.00 10.42 7.39
C ASN A 82 7.93 11.39 6.87
N MET A 83 7.48 11.22 5.63
CA MET A 83 6.43 12.07 5.07
C MET A 83 5.08 11.88 5.76
N VAL A 84 4.75 10.66 6.21
CA VAL A 84 3.57 10.40 7.04
C VAL A 84 3.72 11.06 8.42
N GLN A 85 4.89 10.97 9.04
CA GLN A 85 5.18 11.60 10.34
C GLN A 85 5.02 13.13 10.29
N GLU A 86 5.49 13.75 9.20
CA GLU A 86 5.34 15.18 8.89
C GLU A 86 3.93 15.57 8.42
N GLY A 87 3.01 14.61 8.27
CA GLY A 87 1.61 14.87 7.89
C GLY A 87 1.40 15.26 6.42
N LEU A 88 2.33 14.91 5.53
CA LEU A 88 2.25 15.23 4.11
C LEU A 88 1.26 14.34 3.33
N GLY A 89 0.86 13.22 3.93
CA GLY A 89 -0.18 12.31 3.45
C GLY A 89 -0.20 10.97 4.17
N ILE A 90 -1.06 10.08 3.68
CA ILE A 90 -1.21 8.70 4.16
C ILE A 90 -0.33 7.78 3.33
N GLY A 91 0.45 6.92 4.00
CA GLY A 91 1.29 5.93 3.34
C GLY A 91 0.50 4.70 2.93
N ILE A 92 0.77 4.15 1.75
CA ILE A 92 0.30 2.82 1.32
C ILE A 92 1.51 1.99 0.89
N MET A 93 1.74 0.88 1.59
CA MET A 93 2.94 0.05 1.40
C MET A 93 2.67 -1.42 1.72
N SER A 94 3.49 -2.31 1.17
CA SER A 94 3.47 -3.74 1.47
C SER A 94 3.90 -4.04 2.92
N GLU A 95 3.39 -5.13 3.48
CA GLU A 95 3.81 -5.67 4.78
C GLU A 95 5.33 -5.78 4.91
N LEU A 96 5.99 -6.32 3.88
CA LEU A 96 7.44 -6.51 3.88
C LEU A 96 8.21 -5.19 4.00
N SER A 97 7.65 -4.09 3.50
CA SER A 97 8.20 -2.74 3.69
C SER A 97 8.04 -2.23 5.13
N THR A 98 7.02 -2.69 5.86
CA THR A 98 6.79 -2.33 7.27
C THR A 98 7.63 -3.15 8.26
N MET A 99 8.16 -4.29 7.84
CA MET A 99 8.90 -5.21 8.72
C MET A 99 10.24 -4.65 9.24
N ASN A 100 10.74 -3.55 8.64
CA ASN A 100 11.93 -2.82 9.10
C ASN A 100 11.60 -1.48 9.77
N LEU A 101 10.36 -1.30 10.25
CA LEU A 101 10.03 -0.12 11.06
C LEU A 101 10.99 -0.06 12.26
N PRO A 102 11.67 1.08 12.51
CA PRO A 102 12.50 1.21 13.69
C PRO A 102 11.61 1.02 14.92
N THR A 103 11.96 0.05 15.76
CA THR A 103 11.34 -0.13 17.08
C THR A 103 11.61 1.14 17.88
N THR A 104 10.53 1.84 18.24
CA THR A 104 10.59 3.00 19.14
C THR A 104 10.86 2.54 20.57
#